data_AF-A0A932LFE8-F1
#
_entry.id   AF-A0A932LFE8-F1
#
_cell.length_a   1.000
_cell.length_b   1.000
_cell.length_c   1.000
_cell.angle_alpha   90.00
_cell.angle_beta   90.00
_cell.angle_gamma   90.00
#
_symmetry.space_group_name_H-M   'P 1'
#
loop_
_entity.id
_entity.type
_entity.pdbx_description
1 polymer ?
#
loop_
_entity_poly.entity_id
_entity_poly.type
_entity_poly.pdbx_seq_one_letter_code
_entity_poly.pdbx_strand_id
1 'polypeptide(L)'
;MTESCPDCGSVGTNPHDEECILAEHQAMVSGDILAAAVHDEGECDLCLLRNEVRSRCRCGICCQSLLIEASALDARREPKIAQRGSIIDEGGVIPRDQAGWLLNGPGGACVFFRRDPDGHGVCDIYDTRPLCCRLFDCDNDDRAIAFREQLPNPTDD
;
A
#
# COMPACT_ATOMS: atom_id res chain seq x y z
N MET A 1 25.19 16.45 -2.34
CA MET A 1 26.20 15.59 -1.70
C MET A 1 25.62 14.20 -1.74
N THR A 2 26.29 13.24 -2.35
CA THR A 2 25.84 11.84 -2.36
C THR A 2 26.16 11.24 -1.00
N GLU A 3 25.13 11.04 -0.18
CA GLU A 3 25.28 10.40 1.13
C GLU A 3 25.43 8.89 0.92
N SER A 4 26.35 8.30 1.68
CA SER A 4 26.67 6.88 1.63
C SER A 4 26.07 6.18 2.84
N CYS A 5 25.56 4.96 2.66
CA CYS A 5 25.06 4.14 3.77
C CYS A 5 26.15 4.02 4.86
N PRO A 6 25.87 4.37 6.13
CA PRO A 6 26.87 4.36 7.19
C PRO A 6 27.31 2.94 7.59
N ASP A 7 26.54 1.92 7.20
CA ASP A 7 26.78 0.52 7.55
C ASP A 7 27.62 -0.20 6.49
N CYS A 8 27.25 -0.11 5.20
CA CYS A 8 27.97 -0.77 4.10
C CYS A 8 28.81 0.16 3.20
N GLY A 9 28.69 1.48 3.36
CA GLY A 9 29.40 2.46 2.54
C GLY A 9 28.93 2.55 1.08
N SER A 10 27.79 1.93 0.73
CA SER A 10 27.19 2.04 -0.60
C SER A 10 26.86 3.51 -0.92
N VAL A 11 27.17 3.95 -2.13
CA VAL A 11 26.90 5.32 -2.59
C VAL A 11 25.78 5.27 -3.63
N GLY A 12 24.68 6.00 -3.40
CA GLY A 12 23.55 6.10 -4.33
C GLY A 12 22.71 4.81 -4.45
N THR A 13 22.04 4.62 -5.60
CA THR A 13 20.99 3.62 -5.88
C THR A 13 21.43 2.14 -5.92
N ASN A 14 22.59 1.81 -5.33
CA ASN A 14 23.05 0.43 -5.29
C ASN A 14 22.18 -0.39 -4.34
N PRO A 15 21.68 -1.56 -4.77
CA PRO A 15 20.86 -2.41 -3.90
C PRO A 15 21.66 -2.86 -2.68
N HIS A 16 21.08 -2.65 -1.50
CA HIS A 16 21.61 -3.12 -0.23
C HIS A 16 21.50 -4.65 -0.15
N ASP A 17 22.46 -5.28 0.51
CA ASP A 17 22.34 -6.68 0.87
C ASP A 17 21.26 -6.88 1.95
N GLU A 18 20.84 -8.13 2.12
CA GLU A 18 19.72 -8.52 3.01
C GLU A 18 19.99 -8.16 4.48
N GLU A 19 21.26 -8.12 4.88
CA GLU A 19 21.70 -7.78 6.23
C GLU A 19 21.57 -6.27 6.50
N CYS A 20 21.94 -5.43 5.53
CA CYS A 20 21.71 -3.99 5.59
C CYS A 20 20.22 -3.64 5.59
N ILE A 21 19.39 -4.30 4.78
CA ILE A 21 17.94 -4.06 4.76
C ILE A 21 17.30 -4.37 6.13
N LEU A 22 17.76 -5.43 6.80
CA LEU A 22 17.25 -5.82 8.11
C LEU A 22 17.60 -4.79 9.19
N ALA A 23 18.85 -4.31 9.19
CA ALA A 23 19.32 -3.29 10.12
C ALA A 23 18.58 -1.95 9.93
N GLU A 24 18.36 -1.54 8.66
CA GLU A 24 17.59 -0.34 8.32
C GLU A 24 16.13 -0.44 8.75
N HIS A 25 15.49 -1.58 8.48
CA HIS A 25 14.11 -1.83 8.92
C HIS A 25 13.99 -1.80 10.46
N GLN A 26 14.96 -2.38 11.17
CA GLN A 26 14.99 -2.34 12.64
C GLN A 26 15.22 -0.92 13.18
N ALA A 27 16.06 -0.12 12.53
CA ALA A 27 16.29 1.29 12.89
C ALA A 27 15.04 2.16 12.64
N MET A 28 14.28 1.91 11.57
CA MET A 28 12.99 2.55 11.35
C MET A 28 11.96 2.17 12.42
N VAL A 29 11.84 0.88 12.72
CA VAL A 29 10.89 0.39 13.74
C VAL A 29 11.21 0.93 15.14
N SER A 30 12.49 1.17 15.44
CA SER A 30 12.93 1.73 16.73
C SER A 30 12.82 3.26 16.81
N GLY A 31 12.43 3.94 15.72
CA GLY A 31 12.29 5.39 15.67
C GLY A 31 13.63 6.13 15.68
N ASP A 32 14.69 5.51 15.19
CA ASP A 32 15.99 6.16 15.07
C ASP A 32 15.92 7.27 14.02
N ILE A 33 16.26 8.50 14.43
CA ILE A 33 16.28 9.70 13.57
C ILE A 33 17.25 9.53 12.39
N LEU A 34 18.24 8.65 12.51
CA LEU A 34 19.16 8.33 11.40
C LEU A 34 18.52 7.47 10.32
N ALA A 35 17.41 6.76 10.58
CA ALA A 35 16.73 5.97 9.56
C ALA A 35 16.16 6.85 8.42
N ALA A 36 15.75 8.09 8.75
CA ALA A 36 15.31 9.08 7.76
C ALA A 36 16.48 9.77 7.03
N ALA A 37 17.72 9.55 7.45
CA ALA A 37 18.92 10.11 6.81
C ALA A 37 19.52 9.18 5.74
N VAL A 38 19.05 7.92 5.64
CA VAL A 38 19.67 6.93 4.76
C VAL A 38 19.01 6.88 3.38
N HIS A 39 17.72 7.23 3.25
CA HIS A 39 17.01 7.19 1.97
C HIS A 39 16.02 8.35 1.83
N ASP A 40 15.83 8.81 0.59
CA ASP A 40 14.75 9.75 0.24
C ASP A 40 13.38 9.07 0.37
N GLU A 41 12.33 9.84 0.66
CA GLU A 41 10.97 9.31 0.87
C GLU A 41 10.47 8.51 -0.36
N GLY A 42 10.87 8.92 -1.58
CA GLY A 42 10.59 8.18 -2.81
C GLY A 42 11.38 6.88 -2.99
N GLU A 43 12.53 6.74 -2.34
CA GLU A 43 13.35 5.52 -2.35
C GLU A 43 12.80 4.46 -1.39
N CYS A 44 12.16 4.88 -0.28
CA CYS A 44 11.45 3.99 0.64
C CYS A 44 10.33 3.21 -0.05
N ASP A 45 9.48 3.88 -0.84
CA ASP A 45 8.40 3.23 -1.59
C ASP A 45 8.93 2.19 -2.60
N LEU A 46 10.02 2.52 -3.30
CA LEU A 46 10.67 1.61 -4.25
C LEU A 46 11.31 0.40 -3.55
N CYS A 47 11.91 0.61 -2.39
CA CYS A 47 12.48 -0.45 -1.56
C CYS A 47 11.38 -1.40 -1.06
N LEU A 48 10.31 -0.86 -0.49
CA LEU A 48 9.17 -1.64 -0.01
C LEU A 48 8.49 -2.42 -1.13
N LEU A 49 8.37 -1.85 -2.33
CA LEU A 49 7.83 -2.56 -3.49
C LEU A 49 8.65 -3.80 -3.89
N ARG A 50 9.95 -3.81 -3.63
CA ARG A 50 10.84 -4.95 -3.89
C ARG A 50 10.77 -5.99 -2.78
N ASN A 51 10.61 -5.56 -1.53
CA ASN A 51 10.73 -6.39 -0.34
C ASN A 51 9.39 -6.77 0.33
N GLU A 52 8.25 -6.40 -0.26
CA GLU A 52 6.98 -6.47 0.44
C GLU A 52 6.57 -7.86 0.97
N VAL A 53 5.84 -7.84 2.09
CA VAL A 53 4.99 -8.93 2.52
C VAL A 53 3.78 -8.99 1.60
N ARG A 54 3.69 -10.01 0.74
CA ARG A 54 2.52 -10.22 -0.12
C ARG A 54 1.35 -10.71 0.72
N SER A 55 0.52 -9.82 1.27
CA SER A 55 -0.75 -10.22 1.90
C SER A 55 -1.58 -11.08 0.93
N ARG A 56 -1.80 -12.36 1.23
CA ARG A 56 -2.49 -13.29 0.31
C ARG A 56 -4.01 -13.23 0.43
N CYS A 57 -4.58 -12.41 1.34
CA CYS A 57 -6.04 -12.36 1.53
C CYS A 57 -6.75 -11.97 0.24
N ARG A 58 -7.74 -12.77 -0.16
CA ARG A 58 -8.65 -12.48 -1.28
C ARG A 58 -10.08 -12.24 -0.80
N CYS A 59 -10.22 -11.90 0.47
CA CYS A 59 -11.47 -11.71 1.18
C CYS A 59 -12.22 -10.41 0.79
N GLY A 60 -11.53 -9.43 0.21
CA GLY A 60 -12.11 -8.15 -0.19
C GLY A 60 -12.55 -7.25 0.96
N ILE A 61 -12.19 -7.56 2.22
CA ILE A 61 -12.57 -6.78 3.39
C ILE A 61 -11.87 -5.43 3.39
N CYS A 62 -10.56 -5.41 3.11
CA CYS A 62 -9.83 -4.15 2.97
C CYS A 62 -10.49 -3.22 1.93
N CYS A 63 -10.97 -3.78 0.82
CA CYS A 63 -11.69 -3.04 -0.21
C CYS A 63 -13.10 -2.60 0.22
N GLN A 64 -13.70 -3.20 1.25
CA GLN A 64 -15.03 -2.81 1.75
C GLN A 64 -14.95 -1.82 2.91
N SER A 65 -13.96 -1.95 3.79
CA SER A 65 -13.97 -1.30 5.10
C SER A 65 -12.89 -0.23 5.32
N LEU A 66 -11.82 -0.22 4.51
CA LEU A 66 -10.72 0.72 4.70
C LEU A 66 -10.83 1.92 3.77
N LEU A 67 -10.38 3.08 4.25
CA LEU A 67 -9.98 4.18 3.40
C LEU A 67 -8.62 3.84 2.77
N ILE A 68 -8.55 3.92 1.45
CA ILE A 68 -7.37 3.50 0.68
C ILE A 68 -6.93 4.66 -0.18
N GLU A 69 -5.71 5.13 0.08
CA GLU A 69 -5.02 6.12 -0.72
C GLU A 69 -3.88 5.45 -1.49
N ALA A 70 -3.76 5.79 -2.77
CA ALA A 70 -2.72 5.29 -3.65
C ALA A 70 -1.82 6.44 -4.11
N SER A 71 -0.52 6.18 -4.18
CA SER A 71 0.47 7.18 -4.61
C SER A 71 0.48 7.37 -6.13
N ALA A 72 1.15 8.42 -6.59
CA ALA A 72 1.42 8.60 -8.02
C ALA A 72 2.24 7.45 -8.62
N LEU A 73 3.10 6.79 -7.84
CA LEU A 73 3.83 5.61 -8.29
C LEU A 73 2.88 4.43 -8.52
N ASP A 74 1.93 4.21 -7.60
CA ASP A 74 0.89 3.18 -7.78
C ASP A 74 0.04 3.47 -9.00
N ALA A 75 -0.38 4.73 -9.21
CA ALA A 75 -1.17 5.13 -10.37
C ALA A 75 -0.42 4.98 -11.70
N ARG A 76 0.92 5.12 -11.71
CA ARG A 76 1.76 4.81 -12.87
C ARG A 76 1.85 3.31 -13.14
N ARG A 77 1.92 2.48 -12.09
CA ARG A 77 2.01 1.01 -12.19
C ARG A 77 0.69 0.36 -12.58
N GLU A 78 -0.42 0.88 -12.05
CA GLU A 78 -1.79 0.44 -12.33
C GLU A 78 -2.61 1.64 -12.85
N PRO A 79 -2.64 1.87 -14.18
CA PRO A 79 -3.32 3.03 -14.77
C PRO A 79 -4.81 3.14 -14.45
N LYS A 80 -5.48 2.03 -14.09
CA LYS A 80 -6.90 2.09 -13.70
C LYS A 80 -7.10 2.93 -12.43
N ILE A 81 -6.10 3.06 -11.56
CA ILE A 81 -6.17 3.94 -10.38
C ILE A 81 -6.45 5.38 -10.80
N ALA A 82 -5.69 5.89 -11.77
CA ALA A 82 -5.89 7.25 -12.28
C ALA A 82 -7.23 7.43 -13.04
N GLN A 83 -7.80 6.34 -13.55
CA GLN A 83 -9.06 6.35 -14.30
C GLN A 83 -10.31 6.27 -13.41
N ARG A 84 -10.24 5.51 -12.30
CA ARG A 84 -11.39 5.19 -11.43
C ARG A 84 -11.33 5.85 -10.06
N GLY A 85 -10.13 6.15 -9.55
CA GLY A 85 -9.93 6.80 -8.26
C GLY A 85 -10.22 8.30 -8.32
N SER A 86 -10.51 8.89 -7.15
CA SER A 86 -10.67 10.33 -7.00
C SER A 86 -9.32 10.96 -6.71
N ILE A 87 -8.89 11.95 -7.51
CA ILE A 87 -7.61 12.62 -7.29
C ILE A 87 -7.63 13.43 -5.98
N ILE A 88 -6.52 13.40 -5.25
CA ILE A 88 -6.25 14.20 -4.06
C ILE A 88 -5.21 15.24 -4.47
N ASP A 89 -5.67 16.34 -5.06
CA ASP A 89 -4.81 17.43 -5.57
C ASP A 89 -5.02 18.78 -4.86
N GLU A 90 -5.79 18.79 -3.78
CA GLU A 90 -6.19 20.00 -3.03
C GLU A 90 -6.80 21.10 -3.92
N GLY A 91 -7.57 20.71 -4.95
CA GLY A 91 -8.15 21.68 -5.89
C GLY A 91 -7.14 22.18 -6.93
N GLY A 92 -6.15 21.35 -7.24
CA GLY A 92 -5.09 21.62 -8.23
C GLY A 92 -3.85 22.32 -7.67
N VAL A 93 -3.74 22.45 -6.35
CA VAL A 93 -2.52 22.97 -5.69
C VAL A 93 -1.38 21.97 -5.81
N ILE A 94 -1.67 20.68 -5.67
CA ILE A 94 -0.68 19.62 -5.79
C ILE A 94 -0.56 19.22 -7.27
N PRO A 95 0.66 19.25 -7.86
CA PRO A 95 0.90 18.76 -9.21
C PRO A 95 0.43 17.32 -9.39
N ARG A 96 -0.12 17.00 -10.56
CA ARG A 96 -0.73 15.67 -10.83
C ARG A 96 0.24 14.50 -10.68
N ASP A 97 1.53 14.72 -10.90
CA ASP A 97 2.59 13.73 -10.74
C ASP A 97 3.01 13.50 -9.27
N GLN A 98 2.51 14.32 -8.36
CA GLN A 98 2.68 14.26 -6.91
C GLN A 98 1.35 13.97 -6.17
N ALA A 99 0.21 14.16 -6.84
CA ALA A 99 -1.10 13.92 -6.27
C ALA A 99 -1.28 12.45 -5.87
N GLY A 100 -2.08 12.22 -4.84
CA GLY A 100 -2.58 10.91 -4.47
C GLY A 100 -3.92 10.60 -5.14
N TRP A 101 -4.39 9.36 -4.99
CA TRP A 101 -5.73 8.95 -5.39
C TRP A 101 -6.44 8.26 -4.24
N LEU A 102 -7.61 8.80 -3.86
CA LEU A 102 -8.56 8.11 -3.00
C LEU A 102 -9.27 7.04 -3.82
N LEU A 103 -9.15 5.78 -3.40
CA LEU A 103 -9.74 4.66 -4.11
C LEU A 103 -11.17 4.37 -3.64
N ASN A 104 -11.67 5.01 -2.59
CA ASN A 104 -13.04 4.83 -2.12
C ASN A 104 -14.02 5.61 -3.01
N GLY A 105 -15.05 4.93 -3.50
CA GLY A 105 -16.11 5.53 -4.29
C GLY A 105 -17.30 6.01 -3.44
N PRO A 106 -18.34 6.55 -4.09
CA PRO A 106 -19.62 6.82 -3.43
C PRO A 106 -20.18 5.54 -2.79
N GLY A 107 -20.44 5.57 -1.49
CA GLY A 107 -20.84 4.38 -0.70
C GLY A 107 -19.72 3.75 0.13
N GLY A 108 -18.51 4.31 0.10
CA GLY A 108 -17.44 4.00 1.04
C GLY A 108 -16.55 2.84 0.64
N ALA A 109 -17.01 1.92 -0.21
CA ALA A 109 -16.16 0.83 -0.71
C ALA A 109 -15.14 1.34 -1.75
N CYS A 110 -14.01 0.63 -1.85
CA CYS A 110 -13.02 0.79 -2.90
C CYS A 110 -13.66 0.61 -4.28
N VAL A 111 -13.35 1.49 -5.23
CA VAL A 111 -13.87 1.44 -6.61
C VAL A 111 -13.48 0.18 -7.35
N PHE A 112 -12.48 -0.58 -6.87
CA PHE A 112 -12.06 -1.87 -7.42
C PHE A 112 -12.68 -3.08 -6.72
N PHE A 113 -13.54 -2.84 -5.73
CA PHE A 113 -14.31 -3.89 -5.07
C PHE A 113 -15.45 -4.37 -5.97
N ARG A 114 -15.63 -5.67 -6.04
CA ARG A 114 -16.79 -6.32 -6.67
C ARG A 114 -17.11 -7.60 -5.92
N ARG A 115 -18.33 -8.11 -6.10
CA ARG A 115 -18.69 -9.48 -5.70
C ARG A 115 -18.57 -10.41 -6.90
N ASP A 116 -18.04 -11.60 -6.70
CA ASP A 116 -18.13 -12.69 -7.68
C ASP A 116 -19.54 -13.30 -7.68
N PRO A 117 -19.84 -14.26 -8.59
CA PRO A 117 -21.17 -14.88 -8.65
C PRO A 117 -21.62 -15.59 -7.37
N ASP A 118 -20.67 -16.03 -6.54
CA ASP A 118 -20.91 -16.71 -5.27
C ASP A 118 -21.00 -15.69 -4.10
N GLY A 119 -20.96 -14.38 -4.41
CA GLY A 119 -21.07 -13.30 -3.44
C GLY A 119 -19.77 -12.93 -2.73
N HIS A 120 -18.65 -13.59 -3.04
CA HIS A 120 -17.36 -13.33 -2.41
C HIS A 120 -16.75 -12.02 -2.91
N GLY A 121 -16.09 -11.30 -2.00
CA GLY A 121 -15.45 -10.03 -2.31
C GLY A 121 -14.16 -10.22 -3.11
N VAL A 122 -14.08 -9.65 -4.32
CA VAL A 122 -12.89 -9.72 -5.17
C VAL A 122 -12.39 -8.33 -5.58
N CYS A 123 -11.07 -8.21 -5.79
CA CYS A 123 -10.38 -6.97 -6.16
C CYS A 123 -9.97 -7.01 -7.64
N ASP A 124 -10.46 -6.07 -8.44
CA ASP A 124 -10.20 -5.96 -9.89
C ASP A 124 -8.72 -5.72 -10.26
N ILE A 125 -7.92 -5.25 -9.30
CA ILE A 125 -6.50 -4.91 -9.47
C ILE A 125 -5.63 -5.70 -8.50
N TYR A 126 -6.06 -6.88 -8.05
CA TYR A 126 -5.37 -7.63 -6.99
C TYR A 126 -3.86 -7.80 -7.25
N ASP A 127 -3.48 -8.19 -8.46
CA ASP A 127 -2.08 -8.48 -8.80
C ASP A 127 -1.20 -7.22 -8.89
N THR A 128 -1.82 -6.07 -9.12
CA THR A 128 -1.18 -4.75 -9.32
C THR A 128 -1.56 -3.75 -8.23
N ARG A 129 -2.12 -4.25 -7.12
CA ARG A 129 -2.71 -3.42 -6.07
C ARG A 129 -1.69 -2.43 -5.48
N PRO A 130 -2.15 -1.29 -4.92
CA PRO A 130 -1.27 -0.29 -4.33
C PRO A 130 -0.38 -0.86 -3.22
N LEU A 131 0.78 -0.23 -2.98
CA LEU A 131 1.71 -0.68 -1.93
C LEU A 131 1.04 -0.82 -0.57
N CYS A 132 0.22 0.16 -0.17
CA CYS A 132 -0.53 0.14 1.10
C CYS A 132 -1.43 -1.11 1.22
N CYS A 133 -2.05 -1.55 0.12
CA CYS A 133 -2.88 -2.76 0.07
C CYS A 133 -2.02 -4.03 0.11
N ARG A 134 -0.78 -3.96 -0.36
CA ARG A 134 0.14 -5.11 -0.32
C ARG A 134 0.65 -5.35 1.09
N LEU A 135 0.97 -4.29 1.81
CA LEU A 135 1.44 -4.29 3.19
C LEU A 135 0.34 -4.59 4.22
N PHE A 136 -0.93 -4.42 3.88
CA PHE A 136 -2.03 -4.65 4.80
C PHE A 136 -2.23 -6.14 5.12
N ASP A 137 -1.94 -6.53 6.36
CA ASP A 137 -2.18 -7.87 6.87
C ASP A 137 -3.60 -8.03 7.41
N CYS A 138 -4.50 -8.49 6.54
CA CYS A 138 -5.90 -8.66 6.86
C CYS A 138 -6.15 -9.73 7.94
N ASP A 139 -5.23 -10.69 8.10
CA ASP A 139 -5.42 -11.79 9.04
C ASP A 139 -5.11 -11.37 10.48
N ASN A 140 -4.31 -10.30 10.64
CA ASN A 140 -3.91 -9.77 11.95
C ASN A 140 -4.40 -8.33 12.21
N ASP A 141 -5.15 -7.70 11.31
CA ASP A 141 -5.72 -6.37 11.55
C ASP A 141 -7.05 -6.45 12.31
N ASP A 142 -7.10 -5.88 13.50
CA ASP A 142 -8.28 -5.89 14.40
C ASP A 142 -9.55 -5.33 13.73
N ARG A 143 -9.43 -4.34 12.84
CA ARG A 143 -10.58 -3.75 12.14
C ARG A 143 -11.11 -4.72 11.08
N ALA A 144 -10.21 -5.40 10.37
CA ALA A 144 -10.59 -6.44 9.43
C ALA A 144 -11.22 -7.65 10.14
N ILE A 145 -10.70 -8.04 11.30
CA ILE A 145 -11.26 -9.11 12.14
C ILE A 145 -12.67 -8.73 12.61
N ALA A 146 -12.84 -7.56 13.23
CA ALA A 146 -14.13 -7.09 13.71
C ALA A 146 -15.18 -6.96 12.59
N PHE A 147 -14.76 -6.58 11.37
CA PHE A 147 -15.65 -6.51 10.22
C PHE A 147 -16.11 -7.90 9.75
N ARG A 148 -15.24 -8.92 9.76
CA ARG A 148 -15.62 -10.31 9.43
C ARG A 148 -16.71 -10.83 10.35
N GLU A 149 -16.58 -10.57 11.64
CA GLU A 149 -17.52 -11.04 12.66
C GLU A 149 -18.93 -10.44 12.50
N GLN A 150 -19.05 -9.33 11.78
CA GLN A 150 -20.32 -8.66 11.49
C GLN A 150 -20.95 -9.10 10.16
N LEU A 151 -20.21 -9.82 9.30
CA LEU A 151 -20.75 -10.32 8.05
C LEU A 151 -21.70 -11.51 8.34
N PRO A 152 -22.87 -11.57 7.69
CA PRO A 152 -23.75 -12.73 7.80
C PRO A 152 -23.01 -14.00 7.35
N ASN A 153 -23.28 -15.13 8.00
CA ASN A 153 -22.70 -16.40 7.59
C ASN A 153 -23.17 -16.73 6.16
N PRO A 154 -22.29 -17.25 5.28
CA PRO A 154 -22.63 -17.57 3.89
C PRO A 154 -23.64 -18.72 3.74
N THR A 155 -24.23 -19.21 4.84
CA THR A 155 -25.17 -20.35 4.87
C THR A 155 -26.57 -19.98 5.36
N ASP A 156 -26.90 -18.69 5.49
CA ASP A 156 -28.22 -18.25 5.98
C ASP A 156 -29.28 -18.07 4.87
N ASP A 157 -29.12 -18.74 3.70
CA ASP A 157 -30.13 -18.87 2.63
C ASP A 157 -30.69 -20.30 2.53
#